data_AF-A0A418V1S6-F1
#
_entry.id   AF-A0A418V1S6-F1
#
_cell.length_a   1.000
_cell.length_b   1.000
_cell.length_c   1.000
_cell.angle_alpha   90.00
_cell.angle_beta   90.00
_cell.angle_gamma   90.00
#
_symmetry.space_group_name_H-M   'P 1'
#
loop_
_entity.id
_entity.type
_entity.pdbx_description
1 polymer ?
#
loop_
_entity_poly.entity_id
_entity_poly.type
_entity_poly.pdbx_seq_one_letter_code
_entity_poly.pdbx_strand_id
1 'polypeptide(L)'
;MLGGVPLRLNLAALTEAELLALYGPAGVQARFPEISRARLQGQPILSGEVPPTLLLEDTHLTSQAPGATPQQSLALKQLHAALLETGALADATFLLPPTHERAFLRAYVLGETAICVRWLELPAPPRQADPAVFMLTWLRDRASGVACVLTTTAHAPAPAYSEEVDLHLHPEADVPELLRLHRQHVNRHGKPQKLAAAQGWRKIWQALHDLNLRSWQRRGVVVEVAE
;
A
#
# COMPACT_ATOMS: atom_id res chain seq x y z
N MET A 1 8.07 12.60 25.59
CA MET A 1 7.59 11.77 24.47
C MET A 1 7.50 10.37 25.00
N LEU A 2 6.30 9.90 25.32
CA LEU A 2 6.11 8.51 25.79
C LEU A 2 6.37 7.61 24.59
N GLY A 3 7.42 6.79 24.67
CA GLY A 3 7.75 5.81 23.65
C GLY A 3 6.55 4.89 23.45
N GLY A 4 5.98 4.89 22.25
CA GLY A 4 4.92 3.94 21.91
C GLY A 4 5.50 2.53 21.91
N VAL A 5 4.74 1.57 22.42
CA VAL A 5 5.13 0.15 22.43
C VAL A 5 5.44 -0.27 20.98
N PRO A 6 6.61 -0.85 20.69
CA PRO A 6 6.97 -1.22 19.33
C PRO A 6 6.05 -2.34 18.82
N LEU A 7 5.48 -2.12 17.63
CA LEU A 7 4.68 -3.11 16.91
C LEU A 7 5.59 -3.94 16.01
N ARG A 8 5.46 -5.27 16.06
CA ARG A 8 6.26 -6.19 15.23
C ARG A 8 5.37 -7.15 14.46
N LEU A 9 5.84 -7.56 13.28
CA LEU A 9 5.14 -8.54 12.45
C LEU A 9 5.37 -9.93 13.02
N ASN A 10 4.29 -10.68 13.21
CA ASN A 10 4.31 -12.07 13.65
C ASN A 10 4.20 -13.00 12.43
N LEU A 11 5.31 -13.60 12.02
CA LEU A 11 5.37 -14.50 10.86
C LEU A 11 4.53 -15.78 11.07
N ALA A 12 4.33 -16.21 12.31
CA ALA A 12 3.54 -17.42 12.60
C ALA A 12 2.05 -17.21 12.30
N ALA A 13 1.55 -15.98 12.39
CA ALA A 13 0.14 -15.62 12.15
C ALA A 13 -0.17 -15.31 10.67
N LEU A 14 0.84 -15.17 9.82
CA LEU A 14 0.64 -14.99 8.38
C LEU A 14 0.14 -16.27 7.72
N THR A 15 -0.67 -16.13 6.69
CA THR A 15 -1.04 -17.25 5.81
C THR A 15 0.14 -17.67 4.94
N GLU A 16 0.07 -18.86 4.34
CA GLU A 16 1.12 -19.32 3.41
C GLU A 16 1.24 -18.40 2.19
N ALA A 17 0.12 -17.90 1.66
CA ALA A 17 0.11 -16.94 0.56
C ALA A 17 0.82 -15.62 0.92
N GLU A 18 0.60 -15.10 2.13
CA GLU A 18 1.28 -13.89 2.62
C GLU A 18 2.78 -14.13 2.84
N LEU A 19 3.16 -15.29 3.39
CA LEU A 19 4.57 -15.66 3.54
C LEU A 19 5.28 -15.77 2.18
N LEU A 20 4.62 -16.39 1.20
CA LEU A 20 5.14 -16.50 -0.17
C LEU A 20 5.28 -15.13 -0.83
N ALA A 21 4.35 -14.21 -0.59
CA ALA A 21 4.42 -12.85 -1.11
C ALA A 21 5.58 -12.05 -0.47
N LEU A 22 5.86 -12.23 0.82
CA LEU A 22 6.94 -11.53 1.53
C LEU A 22 8.34 -12.09 1.26
N TYR A 23 8.48 -13.42 1.27
CA TYR A 23 9.80 -14.08 1.25
C TYR A 23 10.09 -14.87 -0.04
N GLY A 24 9.10 -15.02 -0.92
CA GLY A 24 9.20 -15.88 -2.09
C GLY A 24 9.30 -17.38 -1.72
N PRO A 25 9.25 -18.28 -2.72
CA PRO A 25 9.25 -19.72 -2.46
C PRO A 25 10.47 -20.21 -1.67
N ALA A 26 11.67 -19.76 -2.06
CA ALA A 26 12.92 -20.17 -1.42
C ALA A 26 13.04 -19.64 0.02
N GLY A 27 12.64 -18.39 0.26
CA GLY A 27 12.67 -17.80 1.60
C GLY A 27 11.65 -18.43 2.55
N VAL A 28 10.46 -18.80 2.06
CA VAL A 28 9.48 -19.57 2.83
C VAL A 28 10.03 -20.95 3.19
N GLN A 29 10.56 -21.70 2.23
CA GLN A 29 11.09 -23.04 2.47
C GLN A 29 12.20 -23.03 3.55
N ALA A 30 13.06 -22.03 3.55
CA ALA A 30 14.13 -21.88 4.55
C ALA A 30 13.58 -21.63 5.97
N ARG A 31 12.46 -20.89 6.09
CA ARG A 31 11.85 -20.51 7.39
C ARG A 31 10.73 -21.45 7.83
N PHE A 32 10.25 -22.32 6.95
CA PHE A 32 9.08 -23.16 7.18
C PHE A 32 9.17 -24.07 8.42
N PRO A 33 10.32 -24.71 8.74
CA PRO A 33 10.43 -25.53 9.94
C PRO A 33 10.21 -24.73 11.23
N GLU A 34 10.79 -23.53 11.31
CA GLU A 34 10.66 -22.63 12.46
C GLU A 34 9.22 -22.13 12.61
N ILE A 35 8.63 -21.66 11.50
CA ILE A 35 7.24 -21.17 11.46
C ILE A 35 6.25 -22.28 11.86
N SER A 36 6.44 -23.49 11.35
CA SER A 36 5.57 -24.62 11.68
C SER A 36 5.67 -24.99 13.15
N ARG A 37 6.88 -25.03 13.71
CA ARG A 37 7.09 -25.29 15.14
C ARG A 37 6.42 -24.24 16.01
N ALA A 38 6.61 -22.96 15.68
CA ALA A 38 6.04 -21.85 16.44
C ALA A 38 4.51 -21.86 16.42
N ARG A 39 3.89 -22.15 15.25
CA ARG A 39 2.43 -22.35 15.14
C ARG A 39 1.91 -23.47 16.04
N LEU A 40 2.60 -24.62 16.06
CA LEU A 40 2.22 -25.75 16.92
C LEU A 40 2.36 -25.43 18.41
N GLN A 41 3.31 -24.58 18.77
CA GLN A 41 3.57 -24.16 20.15
C GLN A 41 2.76 -22.93 20.58
N GLY A 42 1.99 -22.32 19.67
CA GLY A 42 1.28 -21.06 19.94
C GLY A 42 2.21 -19.89 20.22
N GLN A 43 3.45 -19.91 19.72
CA GLN A 43 4.45 -18.87 19.95
C GLN A 43 4.58 -17.95 18.73
N PRO A 44 4.72 -16.62 18.93
CA PRO A 44 4.95 -15.71 17.83
C PRO A 44 6.39 -15.79 17.32
N ILE A 45 6.56 -15.56 16.01
CA ILE A 45 7.89 -15.31 15.41
C ILE A 45 7.93 -13.86 14.98
N LEU A 46 8.64 -13.04 15.74
CA LEU A 46 8.69 -11.60 15.53
C LEU A 46 9.69 -11.23 14.44
N SER A 47 9.27 -10.41 13.49
CA SER A 47 10.06 -9.95 12.36
C SER A 47 9.71 -8.50 12.04
N GLY A 48 10.72 -7.72 11.65
CA GLY A 48 10.54 -6.32 11.29
C GLY A 48 9.93 -5.44 12.39
N GLU A 49 9.85 -4.16 12.11
CA GLU A 49 9.06 -3.20 12.87
C GLU A 49 7.94 -2.71 11.96
N VAL A 50 6.75 -2.53 12.54
CA VAL A 50 5.60 -2.00 11.84
C VAL A 50 5.32 -0.61 12.42
N PRO A 51 5.59 0.47 11.68
CA PRO A 51 5.40 1.80 12.24
C PRO A 51 3.90 2.07 12.48
N PRO A 52 3.53 2.70 13.61
CA PRO A 52 2.13 3.02 13.91
C PRO A 52 1.58 4.11 12.97
N THR A 53 2.47 4.90 12.37
CA THR A 53 2.13 5.94 11.40
C THR A 53 2.72 5.63 10.04
N LEU A 54 2.03 6.02 8.97
CA LEU A 54 2.54 5.91 7.62
C LEU A 54 3.77 6.83 7.48
N LEU A 55 4.93 6.20 7.30
CA LEU A 55 6.19 6.91 7.12
C LEU A 55 6.33 7.35 5.66
N LEU A 56 6.36 8.65 5.45
CA LEU A 56 6.58 9.28 4.15
C LEU A 56 7.61 10.38 4.34
N GLU A 57 8.73 10.27 3.65
CA GLU A 57 9.76 11.30 3.64
C GLU A 57 9.55 12.18 2.42
N ASP A 58 9.36 13.48 2.64
CA ASP A 58 9.21 14.45 1.55
C ASP A 58 10.49 14.49 0.72
N THR A 59 10.36 14.12 -0.55
CA THR A 59 11.45 14.30 -1.50
C THR A 59 11.26 15.60 -2.23
N HIS A 60 12.10 16.58 -1.92
CA HIS A 60 12.41 17.63 -2.87
C HIS A 60 13.31 16.99 -3.93
N LEU A 61 12.74 16.20 -4.86
CA LEU A 61 13.48 15.52 -5.93
C LEU A 61 14.46 16.51 -6.60
N THR A 62 15.72 16.40 -6.21
CA THR A 62 16.83 17.22 -6.70
C THR A 62 17.18 16.78 -8.10
N SER A 63 16.76 17.56 -9.10
CA SER A 63 17.19 17.60 -10.53
C SER A 63 17.29 16.31 -11.35
N GLN A 64 17.22 15.10 -10.78
CA GLN A 64 17.27 13.83 -11.50
C GLN A 64 15.86 13.44 -11.94
N ALA A 65 15.75 13.03 -13.21
CA ALA A 65 14.52 12.46 -13.73
C ALA A 65 14.20 11.15 -12.99
N PRO A 66 12.94 10.91 -12.58
CA PRO A 66 12.57 9.72 -11.83
C PRO A 66 12.71 8.45 -12.68
N GLY A 67 13.03 7.33 -12.02
CA GLY A 67 13.19 6.01 -12.62
C GLY A 67 14.64 5.54 -12.70
N ALA A 68 14.88 4.26 -12.41
CA ALA A 68 16.19 3.63 -12.46
C ALA A 68 16.65 3.26 -13.88
N THR A 69 15.70 3.06 -14.80
CA THR A 69 15.97 2.69 -16.20
C THR A 69 15.23 3.63 -17.15
N PRO A 70 15.71 3.81 -18.41
CA PRO A 70 15.01 4.62 -19.40
C PRO A 70 13.56 4.17 -19.63
N GLN A 71 13.31 2.86 -19.62
CA GLN A 71 11.98 2.26 -19.75
C GLN A 71 11.08 2.65 -18.58
N GLN A 72 11.58 2.56 -17.35
CA GLN A 72 10.82 2.95 -16.16
C GLN A 72 10.55 4.47 -16.15
N SER A 73 11.54 5.29 -16.51
CA SER A 73 11.36 6.74 -16.65
C SER A 73 10.31 7.10 -17.70
N LEU A 74 10.26 6.37 -18.82
CA LEU A 74 9.23 6.54 -19.84
C LEU A 74 7.85 6.16 -19.31
N ALA A 75 7.72 4.99 -18.67
CA ALA A 75 6.46 4.53 -18.07
C ALA A 75 5.93 5.52 -17.03
N LEU A 76 6.81 6.05 -16.16
CA LEU A 76 6.45 7.07 -15.17
C LEU A 76 5.97 8.37 -15.83
N LYS A 77 6.60 8.81 -16.93
CA LYS A 77 6.15 9.98 -17.70
C LYS A 77 4.78 9.75 -18.34
N GLN A 78 4.55 8.58 -18.91
CA GLN A 78 3.27 8.21 -19.51
C GLN A 78 2.15 8.15 -18.48
N LEU A 79 2.38 7.51 -17.32
CA LEU A 79 1.42 7.49 -16.21
C LEU A 79 1.13 8.88 -15.67
N HIS A 80 2.16 9.72 -15.53
CA HIS A 80 1.99 11.11 -15.12
C HIS A 80 1.11 11.89 -16.10
N ALA A 81 1.40 11.81 -17.40
CA ALA A 81 0.62 12.47 -18.44
C ALA A 81 -0.85 11.98 -18.44
N ALA A 82 -1.07 10.67 -18.42
CA ALA A 82 -2.40 10.07 -18.41
C ALA A 82 -3.22 10.51 -17.18
N LEU A 83 -2.60 10.62 -15.99
CA LEU A 83 -3.27 11.12 -14.79
C LEU A 83 -3.65 12.60 -14.94
N LEU A 84 -2.76 13.45 -15.46
CA LEU A 84 -3.08 14.86 -15.70
C LEU A 84 -4.19 15.05 -16.74
N GLU A 85 -4.20 14.24 -17.80
CA GLU A 85 -5.25 14.25 -18.84
C GLU A 85 -6.63 13.88 -18.26
N THR A 86 -6.68 13.06 -17.22
CA THR A 86 -7.93 12.74 -16.49
C THR A 86 -8.39 13.83 -15.52
N GLY A 87 -7.61 14.92 -15.42
CA GLY A 87 -7.87 16.04 -14.52
C GLY A 87 -7.34 15.85 -13.10
N ALA A 88 -6.49 14.85 -12.86
CA ALA A 88 -5.88 14.66 -11.55
C ALA A 88 -4.85 15.77 -11.29
N LEU A 89 -4.80 16.25 -10.06
CA LEU A 89 -3.82 17.24 -9.61
C LEU A 89 -2.66 16.52 -8.93
N ALA A 90 -1.43 16.76 -9.40
CA ALA A 90 -0.23 16.26 -8.75
C ALA A 90 0.01 17.03 -7.43
N ASP A 91 0.36 16.30 -6.37
CA ASP A 91 0.68 16.85 -5.05
C ASP A 91 2.19 16.70 -4.79
N ALA A 92 2.59 15.90 -3.79
CA ALA A 92 3.99 15.67 -3.46
C ALA A 92 4.53 14.32 -3.98
N THR A 93 5.85 14.20 -4.02
CA THR A 93 6.55 12.92 -4.17
C THR A 93 7.30 12.60 -2.89
N PHE A 94 7.19 11.34 -2.45
CA PHE A 94 7.72 10.84 -1.21
C PHE A 94 8.69 9.69 -1.47
N LEU A 95 9.69 9.56 -0.61
CA LEU A 95 10.50 8.36 -0.43
C LEU A 95 9.88 7.55 0.72
N LEU A 96 9.74 6.25 0.49
CA LEU A 96 9.22 5.29 1.44
C LEU A 96 10.40 4.64 2.17
N PRO A 97 10.38 4.59 3.51
CA PRO A 97 11.33 3.81 4.26
C PRO A 97 11.19 2.29 4.00
N PRO A 98 12.30 1.54 4.12
CA PRO A 98 13.62 2.06 4.40
C PRO A 98 14.26 2.69 3.15
N THR A 99 14.89 3.85 3.31
CA THR A 99 15.33 4.72 2.20
C THR A 99 16.33 4.07 1.25
N HIS A 100 17.09 3.07 1.73
CA HIS A 100 18.02 2.30 0.91
C HIS A 100 17.32 1.49 -0.18
N GLU A 101 16.04 1.14 -0.02
CA GLU A 101 15.25 0.45 -1.04
C GLU A 101 14.87 1.33 -2.24
N ARG A 102 15.10 2.65 -2.13
CA ARG A 102 14.74 3.64 -3.15
C ARG A 102 13.32 3.43 -3.68
N ALA A 103 12.39 3.25 -2.74
CA ALA A 103 10.97 3.08 -3.00
C ALA A 103 10.28 4.45 -2.99
N PHE A 104 9.67 4.83 -4.10
CA PHE A 104 9.07 6.14 -4.24
C PHE A 104 7.56 6.05 -4.41
N LEU A 105 6.89 7.13 -4.00
CA LEU A 105 5.47 7.32 -4.16
C LEU A 105 5.20 8.75 -4.63
N ARG A 106 4.40 8.92 -5.68
CA ARG A 106 3.89 10.23 -6.09
C ARG A 106 2.39 10.32 -5.84
N ALA A 107 1.97 11.36 -5.14
CA ALA A 107 0.58 11.61 -4.79
C ALA A 107 -0.14 12.42 -5.87
N TYR A 108 -1.40 12.08 -6.08
CA TYR A 108 -2.34 12.80 -6.93
C TYR A 108 -3.72 12.84 -6.28
N VAL A 109 -4.52 13.84 -6.60
CA VAL A 109 -5.90 14.00 -6.14
C VAL A 109 -6.82 14.24 -7.33
N LEU A 110 -7.92 13.48 -7.41
CA LEU A 110 -8.97 13.67 -8.41
C LEU A 110 -10.34 13.65 -7.73
N GLY A 111 -10.90 14.84 -7.47
CA GLY A 111 -12.15 14.98 -6.72
C GLY A 111 -12.03 14.36 -5.33
N GLU A 112 -12.80 13.31 -5.05
CA GLU A 112 -12.79 12.55 -3.81
C GLU A 112 -11.83 11.35 -3.79
N THR A 113 -11.14 11.07 -4.89
CA THR A 113 -10.21 9.94 -5.01
C THR A 113 -8.77 10.38 -4.75
N ALA A 114 -8.14 9.74 -3.77
CA ALA A 114 -6.71 9.87 -3.49
C ALA A 114 -5.95 8.83 -4.31
N ILE A 115 -5.08 9.27 -5.21
CA ILE A 115 -4.36 8.41 -6.15
C ILE A 115 -2.88 8.44 -5.79
N CYS A 116 -2.18 7.33 -5.97
CA CYS A 116 -0.74 7.32 -5.92
C CYS A 116 -0.12 6.44 -6.99
N VAL A 117 1.07 6.84 -7.44
CA VAL A 117 1.93 6.03 -8.31
C VAL A 117 3.15 5.64 -7.50
N ARG A 118 3.41 4.34 -7.37
CA ARG A 118 4.55 3.78 -6.63
C ARG A 118 5.53 3.11 -7.58
N TRP A 119 6.83 3.29 -7.37
CA TRP A 119 7.88 2.58 -8.10
C TRP A 119 9.08 2.29 -7.21
N LEU A 120 9.94 1.38 -7.65
CA LEU A 120 11.19 1.00 -7.00
C LEU A 120 12.34 1.29 -7.96
N GLU A 121 13.42 1.90 -7.46
CA GLU A 121 14.62 2.18 -8.26
C GLU A 121 15.80 1.23 -7.96
N LEU A 122 15.55 0.19 -7.16
CA LEU A 122 16.47 -0.94 -7.00
C LEU A 122 16.12 -2.10 -7.94
N PRO A 123 17.03 -3.08 -8.14
CA PRO A 123 16.72 -4.32 -8.83
C PRO A 123 15.59 -5.06 -8.11
N ALA A 124 14.37 -4.80 -8.54
CA ALA A 124 13.18 -5.46 -8.05
C ALA A 124 12.98 -6.78 -8.83
N PRO A 125 12.39 -7.82 -8.22
CA PRO A 125 11.90 -8.95 -8.99
C PRO A 125 10.93 -8.45 -10.08
N PRO A 126 10.81 -9.14 -11.23
CA PRO A 126 10.02 -8.65 -12.38
C PRO A 126 8.60 -8.19 -12.03
N ARG A 127 7.98 -8.85 -11.03
CA ARG A 127 6.64 -8.53 -10.52
C ARG A 127 6.48 -7.17 -9.83
N GLN A 128 7.59 -6.47 -9.55
CA GLN A 128 7.62 -5.17 -8.87
C GLN A 128 8.46 -4.13 -9.64
N ALA A 129 8.91 -4.46 -10.85
CA ALA A 129 9.77 -3.60 -11.66
C ALA A 129 8.99 -2.41 -12.26
N ASP A 130 7.73 -2.62 -12.59
CA ASP A 130 6.89 -1.61 -13.22
C ASP A 130 6.23 -0.69 -12.18
N PRO A 131 6.09 0.61 -12.48
CA PRO A 131 5.33 1.51 -11.65
C PRO A 131 3.88 1.06 -11.51
N ALA A 132 3.36 1.09 -10.29
CA ALA A 132 1.99 0.69 -10.00
C ALA A 132 1.13 1.87 -9.56
N VAL A 133 -0.15 1.83 -9.93
CA VAL A 133 -1.14 2.85 -9.58
C VAL A 133 -2.07 2.30 -8.50
N PHE A 134 -2.41 3.14 -7.53
CA PHE A 134 -3.42 2.86 -6.51
C PHE A 134 -4.41 4.01 -6.44
N MET A 135 -5.70 3.70 -6.37
CA MET A 135 -6.80 4.65 -6.28
C MET A 135 -7.62 4.31 -5.04
N LEU A 136 -7.72 5.27 -4.13
CA LEU A 136 -8.37 5.11 -2.83
C LEU A 136 -9.49 6.13 -2.69
N THR A 137 -10.70 5.64 -2.39
CA THR A 137 -11.84 6.47 -2.04
C THR A 137 -12.47 5.97 -0.75
N TRP A 138 -12.56 6.84 0.25
CA TRP A 138 -13.28 6.54 1.49
C TRP A 138 -14.78 6.77 1.32
N LEU A 139 -15.56 5.92 1.96
CA LEU A 139 -17.02 6.01 1.92
C LEU A 139 -17.52 6.78 3.13
N ARG A 140 -18.57 7.57 2.93
CA ARG A 140 -19.21 8.34 4.02
C ARG A 140 -20.02 7.45 4.97
N ASP A 141 -20.53 6.34 4.44
CA ASP A 141 -21.43 5.40 5.05
C ASP A 141 -20.74 4.02 5.08
N ARG A 142 -20.98 3.24 6.14
CA ARG A 142 -20.46 1.87 6.31
C ARG A 142 -21.57 0.82 6.45
N ALA A 143 -22.78 1.10 5.99
CA ALA A 143 -23.91 0.19 6.01
C ALA A 143 -23.64 -1.11 5.22
N SER A 144 -22.73 -1.06 4.23
CA SER A 144 -22.27 -2.24 3.49
C SER A 144 -21.14 -3.02 4.18
N GLY A 145 -20.66 -2.58 5.35
CA GLY A 145 -19.48 -3.14 6.02
C GLY A 145 -18.15 -2.76 5.36
N VAL A 146 -18.17 -1.97 4.28
CA VAL A 146 -16.97 -1.47 3.59
C VAL A 146 -16.68 -0.04 4.03
N ALA A 147 -15.43 0.22 4.40
CA ALA A 147 -14.95 1.54 4.80
C ALA A 147 -14.37 2.33 3.62
N CYS A 148 -13.69 1.66 2.70
CA CYS A 148 -13.11 2.29 1.52
C CYS A 148 -12.96 1.29 0.36
N VAL A 149 -12.95 1.83 -0.86
CA VAL A 149 -12.60 1.09 -2.07
C VAL A 149 -11.15 1.39 -2.43
N LEU A 150 -10.38 0.35 -2.70
CA LEU A 150 -9.00 0.45 -3.17
C LEU A 150 -8.87 -0.29 -4.50
N THR A 151 -8.51 0.41 -5.56
CA THR A 151 -8.28 -0.20 -6.89
C THR A 151 -6.83 -0.03 -7.27
N THR A 152 -6.18 -1.08 -7.78
CA THR A 152 -4.74 -1.05 -8.07
C THR A 152 -4.34 -1.90 -9.27
N THR A 153 -3.22 -1.53 -9.90
CA THR A 153 -2.51 -2.36 -10.87
C THR A 153 -1.46 -3.26 -10.22
N ALA A 154 -1.11 -3.02 -8.95
CA ALA A 154 -0.13 -3.83 -8.22
C ALA A 154 -0.73 -5.14 -7.74
N HIS A 155 0.08 -6.21 -7.73
CA HIS A 155 -0.31 -7.46 -7.08
C HIS A 155 -0.72 -7.27 -5.61
N ALA A 156 -1.57 -8.18 -5.12
CA ALA A 156 -2.11 -8.13 -3.77
C ALA A 156 -0.98 -7.98 -2.72
N PRO A 157 -1.09 -7.00 -1.80
CA PRO A 157 -0.06 -6.77 -0.80
C PRO A 157 -0.10 -7.85 0.28
N ALA A 158 1.05 -8.07 0.92
CA ALA A 158 1.17 -8.86 2.13
C ALA A 158 1.69 -7.97 3.27
N PRO A 159 1.08 -8.04 4.49
CA PRO A 159 -0.12 -8.80 4.81
C PRO A 159 -1.37 -8.28 4.09
N ALA A 160 -2.38 -9.12 3.93
CA ALA A 160 -3.63 -8.75 3.27
C ALA A 160 -4.33 -7.61 4.03
N TYR A 161 -4.94 -6.69 3.28
CA TYR A 161 -5.70 -5.57 3.86
C TYR A 161 -6.86 -6.04 4.74
N SER A 162 -7.39 -5.13 5.55
CA SER A 162 -8.61 -5.37 6.32
C SER A 162 -9.77 -5.78 5.42
N GLU A 163 -10.62 -6.64 5.95
CA GLU A 163 -11.91 -7.04 5.40
C GLU A 163 -12.86 -5.87 5.12
N GLU A 164 -12.65 -4.71 5.77
CA GLU A 164 -13.40 -3.48 5.52
C GLU A 164 -12.89 -2.72 4.26
N VAL A 165 -11.82 -3.19 3.62
CA VAL A 165 -11.27 -2.62 2.37
C VAL A 165 -11.75 -3.45 1.18
N ASP A 166 -12.55 -2.84 0.31
CA ASP A 166 -12.96 -3.46 -0.96
C ASP A 166 -11.84 -3.28 -2.00
N LEU A 167 -10.94 -4.27 -2.09
CA LEU A 167 -9.77 -4.29 -2.96
C LEU A 167 -10.09 -4.86 -4.34
N HIS A 168 -9.75 -4.12 -5.40
CA HIS A 168 -9.85 -4.57 -6.80
C HIS A 168 -8.51 -4.47 -7.53
N LEU A 169 -8.13 -5.57 -8.18
CA LEU A 169 -6.85 -5.71 -8.88
C LEU A 169 -7.07 -5.76 -10.41
N HIS A 170 -6.44 -4.84 -11.13
CA HIS A 170 -6.48 -4.75 -12.59
C HIS A 170 -5.08 -4.47 -13.16
N PRO A 171 -4.20 -5.49 -13.25
CA PRO A 171 -2.79 -5.29 -13.62
C PRO A 171 -2.60 -4.83 -15.07
N GLU A 172 -3.58 -5.09 -15.93
CA GLU A 172 -3.54 -4.75 -17.36
C GLU A 172 -4.30 -3.46 -17.70
N ALA A 173 -4.97 -2.84 -16.73
CA ALA A 173 -5.75 -1.62 -16.97
C ALA A 173 -4.84 -0.39 -17.06
N ASP A 174 -5.08 0.44 -18.07
CA ASP A 174 -4.51 1.77 -18.15
C ASP A 174 -5.20 2.74 -17.16
N VAL A 175 -4.68 3.97 -17.04
CA VAL A 175 -5.19 4.95 -16.06
C VAL A 175 -6.68 5.31 -16.30
N PRO A 176 -7.13 5.63 -17.53
CA PRO A 176 -8.54 5.89 -17.80
C PRO A 176 -9.46 4.71 -17.44
N GLU A 177 -9.08 3.49 -17.80
CA GLU A 177 -9.87 2.30 -17.51
C GLU A 177 -9.90 2.00 -16.00
N LEU A 178 -8.76 2.13 -15.32
CA LEU A 178 -8.66 1.95 -13.87
C LEU A 178 -9.55 2.95 -13.13
N LEU A 179 -9.60 4.22 -13.56
CA LEU A 179 -10.51 5.22 -13.01
C LEU A 179 -11.98 4.87 -13.25
N ARG A 180 -12.32 4.40 -14.45
CA ARG A 180 -13.68 3.98 -14.80
C ARG A 180 -14.12 2.82 -13.90
N LEU A 181 -13.28 1.80 -13.74
CA LEU A 181 -13.52 0.66 -12.86
C LEU A 181 -13.64 1.11 -11.41
N HIS A 182 -12.70 1.90 -10.90
CA HIS A 182 -12.72 2.41 -9.53
C HIS A 182 -14.03 3.13 -9.20
N ARG A 183 -14.50 4.03 -10.09
CA ARG A 183 -15.78 4.72 -9.92
C ARG A 183 -16.97 3.76 -9.89
N GLN A 184 -16.95 2.70 -10.70
CA GLN A 184 -17.99 1.68 -10.67
C GLN A 184 -18.03 0.95 -9.33
N HIS A 185 -16.87 0.62 -8.75
CA HIS A 185 -16.79 -0.01 -7.43
C HIS A 185 -17.29 0.92 -6.32
N VAL A 186 -16.84 2.19 -6.32
CA VAL A 186 -17.30 3.20 -5.35
C VAL A 186 -18.83 3.35 -5.38
N ASN A 187 -19.43 3.44 -6.57
CA ASN A 187 -20.87 3.61 -6.73
C ASN A 187 -21.70 2.43 -6.22
N ARG A 188 -21.11 1.22 -6.09
CA ARG A 188 -21.82 0.06 -5.51
C ARG A 188 -21.99 0.18 -4.00
N HIS A 189 -21.05 0.84 -3.31
CA HIS A 189 -21.03 0.89 -1.85
C HIS A 189 -21.64 2.18 -1.26
N GLY A 190 -21.73 3.27 -2.04
CA GLY A 190 -22.44 4.46 -1.62
C GLY A 190 -21.77 5.76 -2.05
N LYS A 191 -21.81 6.76 -1.18
CA LYS A 191 -21.28 8.10 -1.46
C LYS A 191 -19.83 8.25 -0.99
N PRO A 192 -18.94 8.80 -1.82
CA PRO A 192 -17.58 9.10 -1.41
C PRO A 192 -17.57 10.21 -0.35
N GLN A 193 -16.59 10.13 0.55
CA GLN A 193 -16.23 11.19 1.47
C GLN A 193 -15.39 12.24 0.73
N LYS A 194 -15.68 13.51 0.96
CA LYS A 194 -14.88 14.60 0.41
C LYS A 194 -13.46 14.59 0.98
N LEU A 195 -12.46 14.69 0.09
CA LEU A 195 -11.08 14.93 0.49
C LEU A 195 -10.91 16.38 0.97
N ALA A 196 -10.18 16.55 2.07
CA ALA A 196 -9.79 17.87 2.53
C ALA A 196 -8.77 18.48 1.54
N ALA A 197 -8.91 19.77 1.23
CA ALA A 197 -8.04 20.44 0.26
C ALA A 197 -6.55 20.43 0.67
N ALA A 198 -6.26 20.58 1.97
CA ALA A 198 -4.90 20.49 2.52
C ALA A 198 -4.72 19.15 3.25
N GLN A 199 -3.65 18.42 2.90
CA GLN A 199 -3.27 17.12 3.48
C GLN A 199 -4.34 16.02 3.39
N GLY A 200 -5.42 16.22 2.61
CA GLY A 200 -6.49 15.25 2.47
C GLY A 200 -5.98 13.90 1.99
N TRP A 201 -5.04 13.93 1.04
CA TRP A 201 -4.35 12.74 0.55
C TRP A 201 -3.68 11.98 1.70
N ARG A 202 -2.77 12.61 2.45
CA ARG A 202 -2.01 11.94 3.53
C ARG A 202 -2.91 11.38 4.63
N LYS A 203 -3.94 12.12 5.02
CA LYS A 203 -4.91 11.68 6.04
C LYS A 203 -5.66 10.41 5.65
N ILE A 204 -5.99 10.29 4.36
CA ILE A 204 -6.78 9.19 3.82
C ILE A 204 -5.95 7.91 3.68
N TRP A 205 -4.68 8.05 3.30
CA TRP A 205 -3.74 6.93 3.33
C TRP A 205 -3.34 6.53 4.75
N GLN A 206 -3.20 7.49 5.67
CA GLN A 206 -3.02 7.19 7.10
C GLN A 206 -4.23 6.44 7.67
N ALA A 207 -5.45 6.85 7.35
CA ALA A 207 -6.65 6.14 7.80
C ALA A 207 -6.70 4.69 7.29
N LEU A 208 -6.18 4.44 6.08
CA LEU A 208 -6.09 3.08 5.52
C LEU A 208 -5.05 2.27 6.30
N HIS A 209 -3.90 2.87 6.58
CA HIS A 209 -2.86 2.28 7.44
C HIS A 209 -3.42 1.90 8.82
N ASP A 210 -4.13 2.82 9.48
CA ASP A 210 -4.74 2.59 10.81
C ASP A 210 -5.82 1.50 10.80
N LEU A 211 -6.60 1.41 9.71
CA LEU A 211 -7.58 0.34 9.52
C LEU A 211 -6.89 -1.02 9.40
N ASN A 212 -5.83 -1.10 8.60
CA ASN A 212 -5.06 -2.33 8.42
C ASN A 212 -4.34 -2.75 9.70
N LEU A 213 -3.71 -1.82 10.42
CA LEU A 213 -3.06 -2.10 11.70
C LEU A 213 -4.04 -2.75 12.69
N ARG A 214 -5.25 -2.19 12.83
CA ARG A 214 -6.28 -2.75 13.72
C ARG A 214 -6.74 -4.13 13.28
N SER A 215 -6.89 -4.37 11.98
CA SER A 215 -7.23 -5.71 11.47
C SER A 215 -6.10 -6.71 11.71
N TRP A 216 -4.84 -6.31 11.46
CA TRP A 216 -3.66 -7.15 11.68
C TRP A 216 -3.43 -7.46 13.16
N GLN A 217 -3.69 -6.52 14.06
CA GLN A 217 -3.66 -6.75 15.50
C GLN A 217 -4.73 -7.77 15.92
N ARG A 218 -5.98 -7.62 15.45
CA ARG A 218 -7.05 -8.61 15.72
C ARG A 218 -6.71 -10.01 15.20
N ARG A 219 -6.01 -10.10 14.06
CA ARG A 219 -5.51 -11.37 13.48
C ARG A 219 -4.26 -11.92 14.17
N GLY A 220 -3.64 -11.18 15.10
CA GLY A 220 -2.36 -11.53 15.70
C GLY A 220 -1.16 -11.46 14.74
N VAL A 221 -1.33 -10.84 13.57
CA VAL A 221 -0.30 -10.61 12.55
C VAL A 221 0.65 -9.50 12.98
N VAL A 222 0.14 -8.51 13.70
CA VAL A 222 0.95 -7.48 14.35
C VAL A 222 0.75 -7.59 15.85
N VAL A 223 1.84 -7.63 16.60
CA VAL A 223 1.83 -7.75 18.06
C VAL A 223 2.64 -6.64 18.70
N GLU A 224 2.15 -6.17 19.84
CA GLU A 224 2.89 -5.28 20.73
C GLU A 224 3.95 -6.07 21.47
N VAL A 225 5.16 -5.51 21.54
CA VAL A 225 6.27 -6.12 22.28
C VAL A 225 6.53 -5.25 23.50
N ALA A 226 6.25 -5.78 24.69
CA ALA A 226 6.68 -5.14 25.92
C ALA A 226 8.21 -5.02 25.94
N GLU A 227 8.71 -3.83 26.29
CA GLU A 227 10.16 -3.59 26.50
C GLU A 227 10.72 -4.45 27.64
#